data_AF-A0A933C024-F1
#
_entry.id   AF-A0A933C024-F1
#
_cell.length_a   1.000
_cell.length_b   1.000
_cell.length_c   1.000
_cell.angle_alpha   90.00
_cell.angle_beta   90.00
_cell.angle_gamma   90.00
#
_symmetry.space_group_name_H-M   'P 1'
#
loop_
_entity.id
_entity.type
_entity.pdbx_description
1 polymer ?
#
loop_
_entity_poly.entity_id
_entity_poly.type
_entity_poly.pdbx_seq_one_letter_code
_entity_poly.pdbx_strand_id
1 'polypeptide(L)'
;MARIRIPVLLAALAAAGWLSARPAAAQDPARYARAKAALTPQAAAQFEAAVTAAKARGIPVDPLVDKALEGVAKRIAPDRIVAVVRARADQLGRAQALLRAGAMTPATADVTAVADALQRGVPESAVLQLRAGARAGEPIALAVHTLADLIQRGVPVDVALDVLSAWRARGADPAELRELPAAVERLIRQGVLPAQAAASVAATLRAGRGPGTLVPGALVPGRGRSPLPPGVGPPVGAEAKRDRKRGGRP
;
A
#
# COMPACT_ATOMS: atom_id res chain seq x y z
N MET A 1 82.89 21.96 -9.25
CA MET A 1 82.65 21.23 -10.52
C MET A 1 81.16 21.06 -10.69
N ALA A 2 80.63 21.62 -11.78
CA ALA A 2 79.21 21.72 -12.09
C ALA A 2 78.63 20.44 -12.70
N ARG A 3 77.31 20.22 -12.52
CA ARG A 3 76.39 19.84 -13.60
C ARG A 3 74.94 20.01 -13.16
N ILE A 4 74.34 21.07 -13.68
CA ILE A 4 72.91 21.35 -13.78
C ILE A 4 72.28 20.34 -14.76
N ARG A 5 71.13 19.75 -14.42
CA ARG A 5 70.09 19.33 -15.38
C ARG A 5 68.71 19.59 -14.79
N ILE A 6 67.96 20.41 -15.52
CA ILE A 6 66.57 20.85 -15.31
C ILE A 6 65.61 19.80 -15.95
N PRO A 7 64.28 19.98 -15.93
CA PRO A 7 63.28 19.29 -15.13
C PRO A 7 62.50 18.22 -15.94
N VAL A 8 61.71 17.38 -15.27
CA VAL A 8 60.64 16.61 -15.94
C VAL A 8 59.30 17.07 -15.36
N LEU A 9 58.54 17.73 -16.23
CA LEU A 9 57.11 17.97 -16.12
C LEU A 9 56.37 16.66 -15.79
N LEU A 10 55.52 16.68 -14.76
CA LEU A 10 54.40 15.75 -14.68
C LEU A 10 53.11 16.52 -14.46
N ALA A 11 52.21 16.26 -15.39
CA ALA A 11 51.05 17.04 -15.73
C ALA A 11 49.95 16.98 -14.66
N ALA A 12 49.23 18.08 -14.58
CA ALA A 12 47.95 18.18 -13.91
C ALA A 12 46.93 17.20 -14.51
N LEU A 13 46.29 16.41 -13.65
CA LEU A 13 44.93 15.92 -13.89
C LEU A 13 44.15 16.13 -12.59
N ALA A 14 43.61 17.34 -12.45
CA ALA A 14 42.51 17.60 -11.57
C ALA A 14 41.31 16.80 -12.08
N ALA A 15 41.04 15.65 -11.49
CA ALA A 15 39.78 14.94 -11.64
C ALA A 15 38.71 15.75 -10.90
N ALA A 16 38.25 16.83 -11.54
CA ALA A 16 36.99 17.47 -11.20
C ALA A 16 35.89 16.45 -11.53
N GLY A 17 35.55 15.63 -10.54
CA GLY A 17 34.33 14.85 -10.55
C GLY A 17 33.17 15.83 -10.65
N TRP A 18 32.69 16.04 -11.86
CA TRP A 18 31.40 16.68 -12.09
C TRP A 18 30.36 15.78 -11.44
N LEU A 19 30.05 16.08 -10.18
CA LEU A 19 28.85 15.63 -9.54
C LEU A 19 27.72 16.26 -10.36
N SER A 20 27.26 15.55 -11.40
CA SER A 20 26.09 15.93 -12.15
C SER A 20 24.93 15.93 -11.16
N ALA A 21 24.64 17.11 -10.62
CA ALA A 21 23.38 17.40 -9.98
C ALA A 21 22.32 17.08 -11.02
N ARG A 22 21.70 15.89 -10.89
CA ARG A 22 20.48 15.56 -11.63
C ARG A 22 19.53 16.72 -11.36
N PRO A 23 19.02 17.42 -12.38
CA PRO A 23 17.99 18.42 -12.12
C PRO A 23 16.86 17.67 -11.41
N ALA A 24 16.44 18.21 -10.26
CA ALA A 24 15.17 17.84 -9.67
C ALA A 24 14.14 17.87 -10.81
N ALA A 25 13.36 16.80 -10.96
CA ALA A 25 12.32 16.65 -11.98
C ALA A 25 11.24 17.72 -11.78
N ALA A 26 11.57 18.95 -12.16
CA ALA A 26 10.72 20.11 -12.14
C ALA A 26 10.03 20.13 -13.49
N GLN A 27 8.76 19.68 -13.53
CA GLN A 27 7.79 19.90 -14.60
C GLN A 27 8.36 19.61 -16.01
N ASP A 28 8.21 18.39 -16.54
CA ASP A 28 8.55 18.13 -17.95
C ASP A 28 7.69 19.03 -18.86
N PRO A 29 8.25 20.10 -19.46
CA PRO A 29 7.46 21.10 -20.16
C PRO A 29 6.82 20.51 -21.42
N ALA A 30 7.44 19.49 -22.00
CA ALA A 30 6.94 18.81 -23.19
C ALA A 30 5.67 18.02 -22.88
N ARG A 31 5.58 17.39 -21.70
CA ARG A 31 4.38 16.65 -21.27
C ARG A 31 3.21 17.58 -21.02
N TYR A 32 3.44 18.71 -20.35
CA TYR A 32 2.43 19.73 -20.14
C TYR A 32 1.94 20.31 -21.49
N ALA A 33 2.86 20.67 -22.38
CA ALA A 33 2.52 21.19 -23.71
C ALA A 33 1.71 20.17 -24.53
N ARG A 34 2.09 18.89 -24.51
CA ARG A 34 1.34 17.82 -25.17
C ARG A 34 -0.07 17.65 -24.60
N ALA A 35 -0.22 17.66 -23.28
CA ALA A 35 -1.52 17.58 -22.63
C ALA A 35 -2.43 18.76 -23.05
N LYS A 36 -1.89 19.98 -23.03
CA LYS A 36 -2.61 21.20 -23.41
C LYS A 36 -3.00 21.20 -24.89
N ALA A 37 -2.11 20.82 -25.78
CA ALA A 37 -2.32 20.82 -27.23
C ALA A 37 -3.39 19.82 -27.70
N ALA A 38 -3.64 18.76 -26.91
CA ALA A 38 -4.66 17.76 -27.22
C ALA A 38 -6.10 18.16 -26.79
N LEU A 39 -6.26 19.31 -26.15
CA LEU A 39 -7.55 19.81 -25.67
C LEU A 39 -8.10 20.90 -26.61
N THR A 40 -9.42 21.09 -26.61
CA THR A 40 -10.06 22.27 -27.23
C THR A 40 -9.54 23.56 -26.58
N PRO A 41 -9.56 24.73 -27.26
CA PRO A 41 -9.06 25.98 -26.70
C PRO A 41 -9.64 26.34 -25.32
N GLN A 42 -10.96 26.16 -25.13
CA GLN A 42 -11.62 26.41 -23.85
C GLN A 42 -11.12 25.46 -22.75
N ALA A 43 -11.12 24.15 -23.00
CA ALA A 43 -10.61 23.16 -22.05
C ALA A 43 -9.12 23.34 -21.75
N ALA A 44 -8.31 23.75 -22.74
CA ALA A 44 -6.89 24.05 -22.55
C ALA A 44 -6.67 25.22 -21.58
N ALA A 45 -7.44 26.30 -21.72
CA ALA A 45 -7.40 27.43 -20.79
C ALA A 45 -7.83 27.02 -19.37
N GLN A 46 -8.86 26.18 -19.27
CA GLN A 46 -9.33 25.67 -17.98
C GLN A 46 -8.34 24.71 -17.30
N PHE A 47 -7.66 23.87 -18.08
CA PHE A 47 -6.59 22.99 -17.62
C PHE A 47 -5.40 23.81 -17.09
N GLU A 48 -4.96 24.82 -17.84
CA GLU A 48 -3.90 25.73 -17.42
C GLU A 48 -4.24 26.47 -16.13
N ALA A 49 -5.48 26.97 -16.00
CA ALA A 49 -5.95 27.61 -14.77
C ALA A 49 -5.91 26.64 -13.58
N ALA A 50 -6.32 25.37 -13.76
CA ALA A 50 -6.27 24.36 -12.71
C ALA A 50 -4.84 24.03 -12.28
N VAL A 51 -3.91 23.87 -13.22
CA VAL A 51 -2.49 23.61 -12.94
C VAL A 51 -1.84 24.80 -12.25
N THR A 52 -2.14 26.02 -12.70
CA THR A 52 -1.63 27.25 -12.08
C THR A 52 -2.13 27.40 -10.64
N ALA A 53 -3.42 27.16 -10.40
CA ALA A 53 -3.99 27.20 -9.05
C ALA A 53 -3.39 26.13 -8.13
N ALA A 54 -3.16 24.91 -8.63
CA ALA A 54 -2.49 23.85 -7.87
C ALA A 54 -1.04 24.25 -7.52
N LYS A 55 -0.29 24.78 -8.49
CA LYS A 55 1.09 25.27 -8.27
C LYS A 55 1.14 26.37 -7.21
N ALA A 56 0.23 27.33 -7.26
CA ALA A 56 0.14 28.42 -6.28
C ALA A 56 -0.12 27.92 -4.85
N ARG A 57 -0.81 26.78 -4.70
CA ARG A 57 -1.05 26.12 -3.40
C ARG A 57 0.07 25.17 -2.96
N GLY A 58 1.12 25.00 -3.78
CA GLY A 58 2.18 24.03 -3.54
C GLY A 58 1.75 22.58 -3.74
N ILE A 59 0.66 22.33 -4.48
CA ILE A 59 0.19 20.98 -4.82
C ILE A 59 1.06 20.43 -5.96
N PRO A 60 1.48 19.15 -5.91
CA PRO A 60 2.24 18.55 -6.99
C PRO A 60 1.42 18.52 -8.29
N VAL A 61 1.98 19.10 -9.35
CA VAL A 61 1.27 19.26 -10.64
C VAL A 61 1.48 18.11 -11.61
N ASP A 62 2.57 17.35 -11.50
CA ASP A 62 2.85 16.24 -12.42
C ASP A 62 1.71 15.20 -12.43
N PRO A 63 1.11 14.81 -11.28
CA PRO A 63 -0.07 13.94 -11.28
C PRO A 63 -1.29 14.52 -12.00
N LEU A 64 -1.40 15.85 -12.13
CA LEU A 64 -2.46 16.50 -12.89
C LEU A 64 -2.22 16.41 -14.40
N VAL A 65 -0.96 16.60 -14.81
CA VAL A 65 -0.53 16.44 -16.21
C VAL A 65 -0.68 14.98 -16.65
N ASP A 66 -0.27 14.04 -15.79
CA ASP A 66 -0.44 12.60 -16.01
C ASP A 66 -1.92 12.25 -16.22
N LYS A 67 -2.80 12.82 -15.39
CA LYS A 67 -4.24 12.58 -15.49
C LYS A 67 -4.84 13.12 -16.78
N ALA A 68 -4.37 14.29 -17.24
CA ALA A 68 -4.78 14.85 -18.52
C ALA A 68 -4.33 13.96 -19.69
N LEU A 69 -3.06 13.55 -19.70
CA LEU A 69 -2.51 12.66 -20.73
C LEU A 69 -3.20 11.29 -20.76
N GLU A 70 -3.53 10.72 -19.59
CA GLU A 70 -4.32 9.49 -19.48
C GLU A 70 -5.70 9.66 -20.13
N GLY A 71 -6.38 10.78 -19.86
CA GLY A 71 -7.68 11.10 -20.46
C GLY A 71 -7.60 11.24 -21.99
N VAL A 72 -6.56 11.92 -22.48
CA VAL A 72 -6.29 12.06 -23.93
C VAL A 72 -6.06 10.69 -24.56
N ALA A 73 -5.22 9.85 -23.96
CA ALA A 73 -4.94 8.49 -24.45
C ALA A 73 -6.20 7.62 -24.51
N LYS A 74 -7.11 7.81 -23.55
CA LYS A 74 -8.42 7.16 -23.48
C LYS A 74 -9.50 7.84 -24.35
N ARG A 75 -9.14 8.87 -25.12
CA ARG A 75 -10.05 9.66 -25.98
C ARG A 75 -11.27 10.20 -25.24
N ILE A 76 -11.07 10.61 -23.98
CA ILE A 76 -12.11 11.20 -23.16
C ILE A 76 -12.42 12.61 -23.66
N ALA A 77 -13.70 13.01 -23.61
CA ALA A 77 -14.10 14.37 -23.96
C ALA A 77 -13.31 15.43 -23.16
N PRO A 78 -12.78 16.49 -23.80
CA PRO A 78 -11.91 17.48 -23.14
C PRO A 78 -12.46 18.07 -21.83
N ASP A 79 -13.75 18.40 -21.79
CA ASP A 79 -14.37 18.96 -20.57
C ASP A 79 -14.39 17.96 -19.41
N ARG A 80 -14.58 16.66 -19.71
CA ARG A 80 -14.49 15.59 -18.71
C ARG A 80 -13.07 15.42 -18.21
N ILE A 81 -12.06 15.58 -19.08
CA ILE A 81 -10.65 15.57 -18.67
C ILE A 81 -10.40 16.68 -17.66
N VAL A 82 -10.80 17.91 -17.96
CA VAL A 82 -10.64 19.07 -17.06
C VAL A 82 -11.34 18.84 -15.72
N ALA A 83 -12.58 18.32 -15.73
CA ALA A 83 -13.32 18.02 -14.51
C ALA A 83 -12.56 17.02 -13.60
N VAL A 84 -12.01 15.95 -14.20
CA VAL A 84 -11.25 14.94 -13.46
C VAL A 84 -9.90 15.48 -12.98
N VAL A 85 -9.23 16.35 -13.75
CA VAL A 85 -8.00 17.02 -13.33
C VAL A 85 -8.25 17.91 -12.11
N ARG A 86 -9.35 18.68 -12.08
CA ARG A 86 -9.72 19.50 -10.92
C ARG A 86 -10.01 18.64 -9.70
N ALA A 87 -10.81 17.58 -9.86
CA ALA A 87 -11.07 16.63 -8.77
C ALA A 87 -9.77 16.01 -8.23
N ARG A 88 -8.81 15.70 -9.11
CA ARG A 88 -7.49 15.20 -8.71
C ARG A 88 -6.69 16.25 -7.94
N ALA A 89 -6.73 17.51 -8.34
CA ALA A 89 -6.10 18.60 -7.60
C ALA A 89 -6.68 18.74 -6.19
N ASP A 90 -8.00 18.59 -6.04
CA ASP A 90 -8.65 18.64 -4.73
C ASP A 90 -8.26 17.44 -3.85
N GLN A 91 -8.17 16.23 -4.43
CA GLN A 91 -7.70 15.04 -3.73
C GLN A 91 -6.26 15.21 -3.22
N LEU A 92 -5.35 15.70 -4.06
CA LEU A 92 -3.97 15.97 -3.67
C LEU A 92 -3.89 17.08 -2.62
N GLY A 93 -4.73 18.10 -2.71
CA GLY A 93 -4.84 19.15 -1.70
C GLY A 93 -5.26 18.62 -0.33
N ARG A 94 -6.27 17.72 -0.27
CA ARG A 94 -6.67 17.05 0.97
C ARG A 94 -5.56 16.17 1.52
N ALA A 95 -4.93 15.35 0.68
CA ALA A 95 -3.81 14.51 1.07
C ALA A 95 -2.63 15.32 1.63
N GLN A 96 -2.30 16.45 0.99
CA GLN A 96 -1.26 17.35 1.48
C GLN A 96 -1.61 17.92 2.85
N ALA A 97 -2.87 18.31 3.09
CA ALA A 97 -3.30 18.83 4.38
C ALA A 97 -3.13 17.80 5.52
N LEU A 98 -3.43 16.52 5.26
CA LEU A 98 -3.25 15.44 6.24
C LEU A 98 -1.77 15.17 6.59
N LEU A 99 -0.88 15.39 5.62
CA LEU A 99 0.56 15.14 5.79
C LEU A 99 1.32 16.33 6.40
N ARG A 100 0.77 17.54 6.34
CA ARG A 100 1.44 18.75 6.84
C ARG A 100 1.80 18.60 8.33
N ALA A 101 3.07 18.85 8.62
CA ALA A 101 3.67 18.79 9.95
C ALA A 101 4.42 20.09 10.21
N GLY A 102 3.80 21.03 10.92
CA GLY A 102 4.37 22.37 11.10
C GLY A 102 4.64 23.06 9.75
N ALA A 103 5.85 23.58 9.57
CA ALA A 103 6.25 24.31 8.35
C ALA A 103 6.82 23.41 7.24
N MET A 104 6.90 22.09 7.43
CA MET A 104 7.50 21.19 6.44
C MET A 104 6.54 20.85 5.30
N THR A 105 7.00 21.00 4.07
CA THR A 105 6.29 20.54 2.87
C THR A 105 6.44 19.02 2.73
N PRO A 106 5.35 18.25 2.68
CA PRO A 106 5.43 16.80 2.47
C PRO A 106 6.02 16.44 1.11
N ALA A 107 6.67 15.27 1.01
CA ALA A 107 7.20 14.78 -0.26
C ALA A 107 6.05 14.49 -1.26
N THR A 108 6.28 14.80 -2.54
CA THR A 108 5.30 14.59 -3.62
C THR A 108 4.80 13.14 -3.70
N ALA A 109 5.70 12.17 -3.50
CA ALA A 109 5.35 10.75 -3.51
C ALA A 109 4.37 10.40 -2.39
N ASP A 110 4.56 10.95 -1.18
CA ASP A 110 3.67 10.70 -0.05
C ASP A 110 2.29 11.35 -0.26
N VAL A 111 2.25 12.59 -0.78
CA VAL A 111 0.98 13.26 -1.11
C VAL A 111 0.18 12.45 -2.14
N THR A 112 0.86 11.95 -3.17
CA THR A 112 0.21 11.14 -4.21
C THR A 112 -0.29 9.82 -3.63
N ALA A 113 0.53 9.12 -2.84
CA ALA A 113 0.17 7.86 -2.21
C ALA A 113 -1.02 7.99 -1.25
N VAL A 114 -1.06 9.07 -0.45
CA VAL A 114 -2.21 9.35 0.43
C VAL A 114 -3.45 9.65 -0.38
N ALA A 115 -3.35 10.48 -1.44
CA ALA A 115 -4.51 10.76 -2.30
C ALA A 115 -5.09 9.47 -2.92
N ASP A 116 -4.23 8.56 -3.36
CA ASP A 116 -4.63 7.25 -3.90
C ASP A 116 -5.24 6.35 -2.83
N ALA A 117 -4.70 6.34 -1.62
CA ALA A 117 -5.25 5.58 -0.50
C ALA A 117 -6.65 6.09 -0.10
N LEU A 118 -6.85 7.41 -0.02
CA LEU A 118 -8.17 8.00 0.24
C LEU A 118 -9.17 7.61 -0.85
N GLN A 119 -8.76 7.64 -2.12
CA GLN A 119 -9.60 7.20 -3.24
C GLN A 119 -9.95 5.71 -3.15
N ARG A 120 -9.09 4.88 -2.56
CA ARG A 120 -9.33 3.45 -2.30
C ARG A 120 -10.15 3.18 -1.02
N GLY A 121 -10.64 4.22 -0.36
CA GLY A 121 -11.53 4.11 0.80
C GLY A 121 -10.81 4.07 2.15
N VAL A 122 -9.51 4.39 2.20
CA VAL A 122 -8.84 4.58 3.49
C VAL A 122 -9.40 5.85 4.16
N PRO A 123 -9.86 5.79 5.41
CA PRO A 123 -10.39 6.97 6.09
C PRO A 123 -9.26 7.94 6.47
N GLU A 124 -9.54 9.24 6.45
CA GLU A 124 -8.57 10.28 6.80
C GLU A 124 -8.02 10.11 8.22
N SER A 125 -8.85 9.65 9.16
CA SER A 125 -8.43 9.34 10.54
C SER A 125 -7.35 8.26 10.60
N ALA A 126 -7.39 7.26 9.73
CA ALA A 126 -6.36 6.22 9.67
C ALA A 126 -5.06 6.76 9.07
N VAL A 127 -5.12 7.68 8.10
CA VAL A 127 -3.93 8.37 7.57
C VAL A 127 -3.26 9.20 8.67
N LEU A 128 -4.05 9.93 9.47
CA LEU A 128 -3.54 10.73 10.59
C LEU A 128 -2.90 9.84 11.67
N GLN A 129 -3.53 8.72 12.03
CA GLN A 129 -2.97 7.75 12.98
C GLN A 129 -1.68 7.11 12.44
N LEU A 130 -1.67 6.73 11.15
CA LEU A 130 -0.48 6.19 10.49
C LEU A 130 0.68 7.18 10.53
N ARG A 131 0.43 8.46 10.23
CA ARG A 131 1.43 9.54 10.29
C ARG A 131 1.91 9.79 11.71
N ALA A 132 1.01 9.83 12.70
CA ALA A 132 1.35 10.09 14.09
C ALA A 132 2.27 9.01 14.68
N GLY A 133 2.11 7.76 14.23
CA GLY A 133 2.98 6.64 14.64
C GLY A 133 4.22 6.43 13.76
N ALA A 134 4.41 7.22 12.70
CA ALA A 134 5.51 7.01 11.75
C ALA A 134 6.85 7.42 12.35
N ARG A 135 7.90 6.66 12.01
CA ARG A 135 9.28 6.96 12.44
C ARG A 135 9.94 7.96 11.49
N ALA A 136 10.97 8.64 12.00
CA ALA A 136 11.82 9.46 11.14
C ALA A 136 12.42 8.60 10.02
N GLY A 137 12.27 9.04 8.77
CA GLY A 137 12.74 8.32 7.59
C GLY A 137 11.86 7.15 7.13
N GLU A 138 10.74 6.87 7.80
CA GLU A 138 9.81 5.84 7.35
C GLU A 138 9.14 6.24 6.01
N PRO A 139 9.08 5.34 5.02
CA PRO A 139 8.43 5.64 3.74
C PRO A 139 6.91 5.63 3.89
N ILE A 140 6.33 6.81 4.18
CA ILE A 140 4.88 7.01 4.35
C ILE A 140 4.10 6.49 3.16
N ALA A 141 4.55 6.76 1.93
CA ALA A 141 3.95 6.22 0.72
C ALA A 141 3.80 4.69 0.78
N LEU A 142 4.82 3.96 1.20
CA LEU A 142 4.75 2.50 1.26
C LEU A 142 3.82 2.01 2.37
N ALA A 143 3.88 2.64 3.55
CA ALA A 143 3.03 2.30 4.68
C ALA A 143 1.54 2.54 4.35
N VAL A 144 1.18 3.66 3.71
CA VAL A 144 -0.22 3.95 3.36
C VAL A 144 -0.74 3.05 2.23
N HIS A 145 0.11 2.66 1.27
CA HIS A 145 -0.27 1.64 0.28
C HIS A 145 -0.56 0.30 0.94
N THR A 146 0.29 -0.11 1.89
CA THR A 146 0.12 -1.35 2.66
C THR A 146 -1.18 -1.33 3.46
N LEU A 147 -1.49 -0.21 4.14
CA LEU A 147 -2.74 -0.03 4.88
C LEU A 147 -3.97 -0.22 3.96
N ALA A 148 -3.98 0.47 2.82
CA ALA A 148 -5.06 0.37 1.86
C ALA A 148 -5.22 -1.04 1.29
N ASP A 149 -4.11 -1.73 1.02
CA ASP A 149 -4.09 -3.11 0.53
C ASP A 149 -4.71 -4.09 1.54
N LEU A 150 -4.47 -3.88 2.84
CA LEU A 150 -5.10 -4.67 3.90
C LEU A 150 -6.62 -4.40 3.96
N ILE A 151 -7.02 -3.13 3.93
CA ILE A 151 -8.44 -2.74 3.96
C ILE A 151 -9.21 -3.32 2.76
N GLN A 152 -8.61 -3.30 1.56
CA GLN A 152 -9.22 -3.88 0.35
C GLN A 152 -9.41 -5.40 0.44
N ARG A 153 -8.66 -6.08 1.30
CA ARG A 153 -8.83 -7.51 1.61
C ARG A 153 -9.87 -7.78 2.69
N GLY A 154 -10.62 -6.75 3.10
CA GLY A 154 -11.65 -6.84 4.14
C GLY A 154 -11.11 -6.81 5.55
N VAL A 155 -9.84 -6.42 5.76
CA VAL A 155 -9.30 -6.23 7.11
C VAL A 155 -9.88 -4.94 7.71
N PRO A 156 -10.47 -4.99 8.91
CA PRO A 156 -10.91 -3.78 9.61
C PRO A 156 -9.76 -2.78 9.81
N VAL A 157 -10.08 -1.48 9.73
CA VAL A 157 -9.09 -0.39 9.72
C VAL A 157 -8.19 -0.41 10.97
N ASP A 158 -8.79 -0.63 12.14
CA ASP A 158 -8.10 -0.74 13.43
C ASP A 158 -7.11 -1.91 13.45
N VAL A 159 -7.52 -3.08 12.96
CA VAL A 159 -6.65 -4.26 12.86
C VAL A 159 -5.52 -4.06 11.84
N ALA A 160 -5.80 -3.38 10.73
CA ALA A 160 -4.77 -3.05 9.75
C ALA A 160 -3.71 -2.09 10.33
N LEU A 161 -4.14 -1.04 11.05
CA LEU A 161 -3.25 -0.13 11.76
C LEU A 161 -2.44 -0.85 12.84
N ASP A 162 -3.03 -1.84 13.51
CA ASP A 162 -2.34 -2.68 14.49
C ASP A 162 -1.23 -3.54 13.86
N VAL A 163 -1.43 -4.07 12.65
CA VAL A 163 -0.37 -4.75 11.87
C VAL A 163 0.80 -3.81 11.59
N LEU A 164 0.54 -2.58 11.14
CA LEU A 164 1.58 -1.57 10.91
C LEU A 164 2.29 -1.18 12.22
N SER A 165 1.55 -1.05 13.32
CA SER A 165 2.11 -0.79 14.65
C SER A 165 3.05 -1.92 15.11
N ALA A 166 2.64 -3.18 14.94
CA ALA A 166 3.46 -4.34 15.26
C ALA A 166 4.73 -4.43 14.39
N TRP A 167 4.62 -4.13 13.09
CA TRP A 167 5.78 -4.03 12.19
C TRP A 167 6.76 -2.95 12.67
N ARG A 168 6.26 -1.76 13.03
CA ARG A 168 7.09 -0.69 13.59
C ARG A 168 7.74 -1.13 14.88
N ALA A 169 6.98 -1.62 15.86
CA ALA A 169 7.50 -2.01 17.18
C ALA A 169 8.70 -2.97 17.08
N ARG A 170 8.70 -3.88 16.10
CA ARG A 170 9.82 -4.80 15.83
C ARG A 170 11.09 -4.12 15.30
N GLY A 171 11.01 -2.91 14.72
CA GLY A 171 12.15 -2.28 14.04
C GLY A 171 12.51 -2.93 12.73
N ALA A 172 11.50 -3.47 12.05
CA ALA A 172 11.62 -4.18 10.78
C ALA A 172 12.05 -3.28 9.61
N ASP A 173 12.59 -3.90 8.57
CA ASP A 173 12.97 -3.19 7.34
C ASP A 173 11.71 -2.70 6.59
N PRO A 174 11.71 -1.49 5.99
CA PRO A 174 10.60 -1.00 5.19
C PRO A 174 10.20 -1.90 4.03
N ALA A 175 11.11 -2.69 3.46
CA ALA A 175 10.80 -3.65 2.40
C ALA A 175 9.77 -4.69 2.84
N GLU A 176 9.72 -5.04 4.14
CA GLU A 176 8.77 -6.01 4.68
C GLU A 176 7.32 -5.52 4.64
N LEU A 177 7.07 -4.21 4.54
CA LEU A 177 5.71 -3.67 4.38
C LEU A 177 4.99 -4.26 3.17
N ARG A 178 5.71 -4.52 2.07
CA ARG A 178 5.15 -5.13 0.85
C ARG A 178 4.68 -6.57 1.05
N GLU A 179 5.25 -7.26 2.03
CA GLU A 179 4.96 -8.67 2.31
C GLU A 179 3.73 -8.86 3.22
N LEU A 180 3.34 -7.82 3.98
CA LEU A 180 2.25 -7.92 4.94
C LEU A 180 0.90 -8.26 4.29
N PRO A 181 0.48 -7.61 3.17
CA PRO A 181 -0.77 -7.96 2.52
C PRO A 181 -0.74 -9.39 1.96
N ALA A 182 0.39 -9.83 1.42
CA ALA A 182 0.55 -11.20 0.92
C ALA A 182 0.48 -12.25 2.04
N ALA A 183 1.01 -11.94 3.23
CA ALA A 183 0.90 -12.82 4.39
C ALA A 183 -0.53 -12.97 4.90
N VAL A 184 -1.27 -11.86 4.99
CA VAL A 184 -2.71 -11.88 5.34
C VAL A 184 -3.50 -12.67 4.30
N GLU A 185 -3.26 -12.39 3.02
CA GLU A 185 -3.92 -13.04 1.90
C GLU A 185 -3.72 -14.58 1.91
N ARG A 186 -2.52 -15.06 2.25
CA ARG A 186 -2.28 -16.52 2.37
C ARG A 186 -3.19 -17.18 3.40
N LEU A 187 -3.41 -16.55 4.55
CA LEU A 187 -4.30 -17.06 5.59
C LEU A 187 -5.77 -16.98 5.17
N ILE A 188 -6.16 -15.90 4.48
CA ILE A 188 -7.51 -15.76 3.93
C ILE A 188 -7.82 -16.89 2.95
N ARG A 189 -6.90 -17.21 2.05
CA ARG A 189 -7.04 -18.35 1.12
C ARG A 189 -7.11 -19.72 1.81
N GLN A 190 -6.70 -19.81 3.08
CA GLN A 190 -6.81 -21.01 3.91
C GLN A 190 -8.13 -21.04 4.72
N GLY A 191 -9.04 -20.08 4.48
CA GLY A 191 -10.33 -20.00 5.15
C GLY A 191 -10.31 -19.19 6.46
N VAL A 192 -9.22 -18.53 6.81
CA VAL A 192 -9.16 -17.65 7.98
C VAL A 192 -9.85 -16.32 7.65
N LEU A 193 -10.70 -15.83 8.55
CA LEU A 193 -11.37 -14.53 8.36
C LEU A 193 -10.34 -13.38 8.29
N PRO A 194 -10.54 -12.34 7.45
CA PRO A 194 -9.56 -11.26 7.26
C PRO A 194 -9.03 -10.61 8.55
N ALA A 195 -9.93 -10.32 9.49
CA ALA A 195 -9.55 -9.76 10.79
C ALA A 195 -8.64 -10.70 11.59
N GLN A 196 -8.96 -12.00 11.61
CA GLN A 196 -8.14 -13.01 12.31
C GLN A 196 -6.80 -13.22 11.62
N ALA A 197 -6.78 -13.25 10.29
CA ALA A 197 -5.57 -13.36 9.49
C ALA A 197 -4.61 -12.20 9.78
N ALA A 198 -5.10 -10.96 9.76
CA ALA A 198 -4.31 -9.78 10.08
C ALA A 198 -3.83 -9.76 11.55
N ALA A 199 -4.71 -10.10 12.51
CA ALA A 199 -4.31 -10.22 13.92
C ALA A 199 -3.20 -11.26 14.14
N SER A 200 -3.22 -12.36 13.38
CA SER A 200 -2.19 -13.40 13.43
C SER A 200 -0.85 -12.92 12.89
N VAL A 201 -0.87 -12.14 11.81
CA VAL A 201 0.32 -11.46 11.27
C VAL A 201 0.87 -10.48 12.32
N ALA A 202 0.02 -9.65 12.93
CA ALA A 202 0.43 -8.72 13.98
C ALA A 202 1.05 -9.45 15.18
N ALA A 203 0.44 -10.54 15.65
CA ALA A 203 0.99 -11.36 16.74
C ALA A 203 2.37 -11.95 16.40
N THR A 204 2.55 -12.43 15.17
CA THR A 204 3.82 -12.98 14.69
C THR A 204 4.92 -11.92 14.64
N LEU A 205 4.58 -10.71 14.17
CA LEU A 205 5.49 -9.56 14.17
C LEU A 205 5.91 -9.18 15.58
N ARG A 206 4.97 -9.14 16.55
CA ARG A 206 5.29 -8.88 17.96
C ARG A 206 6.16 -9.95 18.59
N ALA A 207 6.02 -11.20 18.16
CA ALA A 207 6.91 -12.30 18.55
C ALA A 207 8.31 -12.21 17.91
N GLY A 208 8.63 -11.12 17.20
CA GLY A 208 9.93 -10.88 16.58
C GLY A 208 10.14 -11.58 15.24
N ARG A 209 9.11 -12.24 14.70
CA ARG A 209 9.23 -13.02 13.45
C ARG A 209 8.71 -12.25 12.24
N GLY A 210 9.33 -12.49 11.08
CA GLY A 210 8.92 -11.86 9.82
C GLY A 210 7.61 -12.43 9.24
N PRO A 211 6.95 -11.70 8.33
CA PRO A 211 5.65 -12.11 7.75
C PRO A 211 5.71 -13.42 6.93
N GLY A 212 6.90 -13.83 6.49
CA GLY A 212 7.13 -15.12 5.81
C GLY A 212 7.12 -16.34 6.74
N THR A 213 7.18 -16.14 8.06
CA THR A 213 7.31 -17.24 9.04
C THR A 213 5.99 -17.84 9.50
N LEU A 214 4.86 -17.32 9.01
CA LEU A 214 3.54 -17.85 9.30
C LEU A 214 3.35 -19.22 8.66
N VAL A 215 3.51 -20.27 9.48
CA VAL A 215 3.22 -21.65 9.10
C VAL A 215 1.72 -21.92 9.26
N PRO A 216 1.04 -22.51 8.27
CA PRO A 216 -0.36 -22.88 8.39
C PRO A 216 -0.54 -23.90 9.52
N GLY A 217 -1.39 -23.59 10.52
CA GLY A 217 -1.79 -24.53 11.58
C GLY A 217 -1.57 -24.08 13.02
N ALA A 218 -0.86 -22.98 13.29
CA ALA A 218 -0.63 -22.50 14.66
C ALA A 218 -1.78 -21.65 15.25
N LEU A 219 -2.86 -21.47 14.50
CA LEU A 219 -4.03 -20.68 14.90
C LEU A 219 -5.12 -21.56 15.49
N VAL A 220 -4.90 -22.07 16.71
CA VAL A 220 -6.02 -22.37 17.62
C VAL A 220 -5.60 -22.04 19.05
N PRO A 221 -6.05 -20.89 19.58
CA PRO A 221 -6.46 -20.83 20.98
C PRO A 221 -7.96 -20.53 21.02
N GLY A 222 -8.76 -21.53 21.40
CA GLY A 222 -10.14 -21.32 21.85
C GLY A 222 -11.25 -21.85 20.92
N ARG A 223 -11.47 -23.17 20.96
CA ARG A 223 -12.84 -23.69 21.05
C ARG A 223 -12.85 -24.75 22.13
N GLY A 224 -13.57 -24.46 23.22
CA GLY A 224 -13.82 -25.40 24.30
C GLY A 224 -14.35 -26.71 23.71
N ARG A 225 -13.52 -27.74 23.76
CA ARG A 225 -13.99 -29.11 23.79
C ARG A 225 -14.04 -29.48 25.26
N SER A 226 -15.23 -29.42 25.84
CA SER A 226 -15.49 -30.17 27.08
C SER A 226 -15.05 -31.62 26.85
N PRO A 227 -14.37 -32.27 27.81
CA PRO A 227 -14.06 -33.69 27.69
C PRO A 227 -15.37 -34.46 27.57
N LEU A 228 -15.54 -35.23 26.48
CA LEU A 228 -16.57 -36.25 26.44
C LEU A 228 -16.27 -37.27 27.55
N PRO A 229 -17.22 -37.61 28.43
CA PRO A 229 -17.03 -38.70 29.36
C PRO A 229 -16.93 -40.03 28.58
N PRO A 230 -16.06 -40.97 29.00
CA PRO A 230 -15.96 -42.26 28.35
C PRO A 230 -17.17 -43.13 28.71
N GLY A 231 -17.87 -43.65 27.70
CA GLY A 231 -18.76 -44.80 27.85
C GLY A 231 -20.17 -44.62 27.31
N VAL A 232 -20.34 -44.80 25.99
CA VAL A 232 -21.55 -45.42 25.43
C VAL A 232 -21.09 -46.28 24.25
N GLY A 233 -21.09 -47.60 24.44
CA GLY A 233 -20.85 -48.57 23.37
C GLY A 233 -22.03 -48.64 22.38
N PRO A 234 -21.83 -49.21 21.19
CA PRO A 234 -22.84 -49.25 20.14
C PRO A 234 -24.01 -50.20 20.49
N PRO A 235 -25.23 -49.93 19.98
CA PRO A 235 -26.39 -50.78 20.23
C PRO A 235 -26.27 -52.13 19.51
N VAL A 236 -26.43 -53.20 20.28
CA VAL A 236 -26.56 -54.58 19.80
C VAL A 236 -28.01 -54.89 19.48
N GLY A 237 -28.25 -55.46 18.29
CA GLY A 237 -29.34 -56.42 18.08
C GLY A 237 -30.60 -55.92 17.35
N ALA A 238 -30.62 -56.08 16.02
CA ALA A 238 -31.86 -56.36 15.29
C ALA A 238 -31.52 -57.36 14.17
N GLU A 239 -31.51 -58.64 14.51
CA GLU A 239 -31.30 -59.75 13.59
C GLU A 239 -32.48 -59.95 12.63
N ALA A 240 -32.10 -60.38 11.44
CA ALA A 240 -32.91 -60.56 10.26
C ALA A 240 -33.84 -61.79 10.33
N LYS A 241 -35.10 -61.54 10.00
CA LYS A 241 -36.02 -62.34 9.16
C LYS A 241 -35.45 -63.65 8.56
N ARG A 242 -35.98 -64.81 8.98
CA ARG A 242 -36.11 -66.01 8.12
C ARG A 242 -37.42 -66.76 8.40
N ASP A 243 -38.23 -66.83 7.36
CA ASP A 243 -39.39 -67.70 7.19
C ASP A 243 -39.04 -69.19 7.34
N ARG A 244 -39.88 -69.95 8.06
CA ARG A 244 -40.21 -71.34 7.70
C ARG A 244 -41.68 -71.65 7.97
N LYS A 245 -42.37 -71.97 6.87
CA LYS A 245 -43.77 -72.35 6.73
C LYS A 245 -43.90 -73.88 6.82
N ARG A 246 -45.08 -74.35 7.26
CA ARG A 246 -45.65 -75.73 7.25
C ARG A 246 -45.09 -76.69 8.32
N GLY A 247 -45.90 -77.48 9.03
CA GLY A 247 -47.34 -77.76 8.98
C GLY A 247 -47.63 -79.03 9.80
N GLY A 248 -48.91 -79.32 10.08
CA GLY A 248 -49.32 -80.67 10.49
C GLY A 248 -50.22 -80.75 11.72
N ARG A 249 -51.49 -81.05 11.44
CA ARG A 249 -52.61 -81.47 12.30
C ARG A 249 -52.33 -82.82 13.02
N PRO A 250 -53.16 -83.33 13.96
CA PRO A 250 -54.62 -83.52 13.87
C PRO A 250 -55.46 -82.66 14.83
#